data_AF-K1LMW6-F1
#
_entry.id   AF-K1LMW6-F1
#
_cell.length_a   1.000
_cell.length_b   1.000
_cell.length_c   1.000
_cell.angle_alpha   90.00
_cell.angle_beta   90.00
_cell.angle_gamma   90.00
#
_symmetry.space_group_name_H-M   'P 1'
#
loop_
_entity.id
_entity.type
_entity.pdbx_description
1 polymer ?
#
loop_
_entity_poly.entity_id
_entity_poly.type
_entity_poly.pdbx_seq_one_letter_code
_entity_poly.pdbx_strand_id
1 'polypeptide(L)' 'MCGALDVGLLNEKLSDRKIIAGRAVGVRTIDDLLKAPLESVTYEARAYGIEEGMIGEEALLKMI' A
#
# COMPACT_ATOMS: atom_id res chain seq x y z
N MET A 1 -0.78 -0.92 -5.11
CA MET A 1 -0.40 -0.57 -6.50
C MET A 1 1.05 -1.02 -6.75
N CYS A 2 1.48 -1.18 -8.00
CA CYS A 2 2.87 -1.51 -8.33
C CYS A 2 3.85 -0.35 -8.01
N GLY A 3 5.14 -0.54 -8.32
CA GLY A 3 6.23 0.39 -7.95
C GLY A 3 6.13 1.83 -8.49
N ALA A 4 5.15 2.12 -9.34
CA ALA A 4 4.87 3.47 -9.84
C ALA A 4 4.19 4.38 -8.79
N LEU A 5 3.67 3.81 -7.70
CA LEU A 5 3.05 4.59 -6.63
C LEU A 5 4.11 5.32 -5.79
N ASP A 6 3.92 6.61 -5.54
CA ASP A 6 4.76 7.39 -4.63
C ASP A 6 4.05 7.57 -3.28
N VAL A 7 4.32 6.66 -2.35
CA VAL A 7 3.75 6.69 -0.99
C VAL A 7 4.26 7.90 -0.20
N GLY A 8 5.50 8.33 -0.44
CA GLY A 8 6.09 9.49 0.22
C GLY A 8 5.33 10.76 -0.13
N LEU A 9 5.05 10.99 -1.41
CA LEU A 9 4.22 12.11 -1.86
C LEU A 9 2.82 12.08 -1.24
N LEU A 10 2.17 10.90 -1.18
CA LEU A 10 0.86 10.77 -0.55
C LEU A 10 0.89 11.16 0.93
N ASN A 11 1.93 10.75 1.65
CA ASN A 11 2.12 11.03 3.07
C ASN A 11 2.53 12.49 3.35
N GLU A 12 3.37 13.08 2.51
CA GLU A 12 3.97 14.39 2.78
C GLU A 12 3.15 15.55 2.21
N LYS A 13 2.56 15.37 1.03
CA LYS A 13 1.88 16.45 0.29
C LYS A 13 0.37 16.33 0.27
N LEU A 14 -0.17 15.12 0.48
CA LEU A 14 -1.59 14.82 0.36
C LEU A 14 -2.15 14.07 1.59
N SER A 15 -1.50 14.20 2.76
CA SER A 15 -1.90 13.48 3.97
C SER A 15 -3.29 13.85 4.46
N ASP A 16 -3.72 15.09 4.23
CA ASP A 16 -5.06 15.60 4.54
C ASP A 16 -6.16 14.80 3.82
N ARG A 17 -5.85 14.17 2.68
CA ARG A 17 -6.78 13.34 1.92
C ARG A 17 -7.01 11.95 2.51
N LYS A 18 -6.25 11.55 3.53
CA LYS A 18 -6.38 10.25 4.22
C LYS A 18 -6.44 9.08 3.25
N ILE A 19 -5.49 9.03 2.31
CA ILE A 19 -5.47 8.00 1.28
C ILE A 19 -4.93 6.71 1.89
N ILE A 20 -5.74 5.65 1.87
CA ILE A 20 -5.31 4.29 2.21
C ILE A 20 -4.64 3.69 0.98
N ALA A 21 -3.33 3.48 1.03
CA ALA A 21 -2.61 2.88 -0.08
C ALA A 21 -1.37 2.09 0.37
N GLY A 22 -1.03 1.07 -0.42
CA GLY A 22 0.20 0.29 -0.30
C GLY A 22 0.89 0.12 -1.66
N ARG A 23 2.21 0.08 -1.66
CA ARG A 23 3.06 -0.14 -2.83
C ARG A 23 3.73 -1.50 -2.75
N ALA A 24 3.72 -2.26 -3.84
CA ALA A 24 4.55 -3.43 -4.04
C ALA A 24 5.53 -3.20 -5.20
N VAL A 25 6.75 -3.72 -5.08
CA VAL A 25 7.82 -3.61 -6.10
C VAL A 25 8.13 -4.97 -6.71
N GLY A 26 8.71 -4.99 -7.91
CA GLY A 26 9.08 -6.24 -8.60
C GLY A 26 7.91 -7.05 -9.16
N VAL A 27 6.69 -6.51 -9.13
CA VAL A 27 5.46 -7.16 -9.60
C VAL A 27 5.17 -6.83 -11.06
N ARG A 28 4.62 -7.79 -11.83
CA ARG A 28 4.23 -7.59 -13.25
C ARG A 28 2.77 -7.94 -13.51
N THR A 29 2.22 -8.87 -12.73
CA THR A 29 0.84 -9.33 -12.84
C THR A 29 0.01 -8.94 -11.62
N ILE A 30 -1.32 -9.08 -11.73
CA ILE A 30 -2.21 -8.90 -10.58
C ILE A 30 -1.94 -9.94 -9.48
N ASP A 31 -1.62 -11.17 -9.86
CA ASP A 31 -1.31 -12.25 -8.90
C ASP A 31 -0.03 -11.95 -8.12
N ASP A 32 1.00 -11.43 -8.80
CA ASP A 32 2.21 -10.93 -8.14
C ASP A 32 1.85 -9.82 -7.14
N LEU A 33 1.00 -8.86 -7.53
CA LEU A 33 0.60 -7.74 -6.67
C LEU A 33 -0.17 -8.20 -5.43
N LEU A 34 -1.03 -9.21 -5.57
CA LEU A 34 -1.83 -9.76 -4.47
C LEU A 34 -0.96 -10.55 -3.48
N LYS A 35 0.06 -11.27 -3.97
CA LYS A 35 0.90 -12.15 -3.15
C LYS A 35 2.21 -11.51 -2.69
N ALA A 36 2.62 -10.41 -3.30
CA ALA A 36 3.83 -9.70 -2.89
C ALA A 36 3.63 -8.98 -1.55
N PRO A 37 4.68 -8.91 -0.71
CA PRO A 37 4.66 -8.05 0.46
C PRO A 37 4.65 -6.58 0.03
N LEU A 38 3.90 -5.75 0.76
CA LEU A 38 3.93 -4.30 0.61
C LEU A 38 5.31 -3.78 1.01
N GLU A 39 5.96 -3.04 0.12
CA GLU A 39 7.25 -2.40 0.37
C GLU A 39 7.07 -1.08 1.15
N SER A 40 5.99 -0.34 0.91
CA SER A 40 5.66 0.88 1.65
C SER A 40 4.15 1.10 1.73
N VAL A 41 3.71 1.76 2.80
CA VAL A 41 2.29 2.04 3.06
C VAL A 41 2.07 3.48 3.52
N THR A 42 0.89 4.05 3.24
CA THR A 42 0.54 5.39 3.72
C THR A 42 0.31 5.41 5.23
N TYR A 43 0.40 6.59 5.85
CA TYR A 43 0.10 6.74 7.28
C TYR A 43 -1.34 6.37 7.61
N GLU A 44 -2.29 6.74 6.75
CA GLU A 44 -3.68 6.34 6.94
C GLU A 44 -3.83 4.81 6.89
N ALA A 45 -3.15 4.11 5.99
CA ALA A 45 -3.23 2.64 5.92
C ALA A 45 -2.77 1.95 7.23
N ARG A 46 -1.77 2.51 7.92
CA ARG A 46 -1.35 2.00 9.24
C ARG A 46 -2.44 2.12 10.30
N ALA A 47 -3.28 3.16 10.24
CA ALA A 47 -4.41 3.30 11.17
C ALA A 47 -5.45 2.17 11.00
N TYR A 48 -5.50 1.55 9.81
CA TYR A 48 -6.32 0.37 9.51
C TYR A 48 -5.56 -0.95 9.79
N GLY A 49 -4.37 -0.88 10.37
CA GLY A 49 -3.53 -2.04 10.68
C GLY A 49 -2.90 -2.68 9.44
N ILE A 50 -2.70 -1.92 8.37
CA ILE A 50 -1.95 -2.31 7.17
C ILE A 50 -0.51 -1.84 7.35
N GLU A 51 0.44 -2.77 7.35
CA GLU A 51 1.85 -2.50 7.62
C GLU A 51 2.74 -2.91 6.45
N GLU A 52 3.97 -2.38 6.42
CA GLU A 52 5.01 -2.84 5.50
C GLU A 52 5.31 -4.32 5.74
N GLY A 53 5.53 -5.07 4.66
CA GLY A 53 5.68 -6.52 4.69
C GLY A 53 4.38 -7.32 4.63
N MET A 54 3.21 -6.70 4.83
CA MET A 54 1.91 -7.37 4.73
C MET A 54 1.63 -7.84 3.30
N ILE A 55 0.99 -8.99 3.13
CA ILE A 55 0.61 -9.50 1.81
C ILE A 55 -0.51 -8.63 1.23
N GLY A 56 -0.44 -8.34 -0.08
CA GLY A 56 -1.38 -7.46 -0.76
C GLY A 56 -2.86 -7.84 -0.59
N GLU A 57 -3.18 -9.13 -0.64
CA GLU A 57 -4.54 -9.63 -0.43
C GLU A 57 -5.05 -9.42 1.01
N GLU A 58 -4.19 -9.62 2.00
CA GLU A 58 -4.51 -9.36 3.42
C GLU A 58 -4.74 -7.87 3.67
N ALA A 59 -3.91 -7.02 3.05
CA ALA A 59 -4.05 -5.58 3.15
C ALA A 59 -5.38 -5.09 2.57
N LEU A 60 -5.81 -5.63 1.42
CA LEU A 60 -7.07 -5.25 0.78
C LEU A 60 -8.28 -5.52 1.68
N LEU A 61 -8.28 -6.61 2.45
CA LEU A 61 -9.36 -6.92 3.40
C LEU A 61 -9.50 -5.90 4.52
N LYS A 62 -8.46 -5.09 4.78
CA LYS A 62 -8.44 -4.04 5.80
C LYS A 62 -8.77 -2.64 5.25
N MET A 63 -8.98 -2.47 3.95
CA MET A 63 -9.23 -1.16 3.31
C MET A 63 -10.71 -0.75 3.24
N ILE A 64 -11.57 -1.36 4.07
CA ILE A 64 -13.04 -1.17 4.08
C ILE A 64 -13.44 -0.30 5.27
#